data_AF-A0A9P6GJF3-F1
#
_entry.id   AF-A0A9P6GJF3-F1
#
_cell.length_a   1.000
_cell.length_b   1.000
_cell.length_c   1.000
_cell.angle_alpha   90.00
_cell.angle_beta   90.00
_cell.angle_gamma   90.00
#
_symmetry.space_group_name_H-M   'P 1'
#
loop_
_entity.id
_entity.type
_entity.pdbx_description
1 polymer ?
#
loop_
_entity_poly.entity_id
_entity_poly.type
_entity_poly.pdbx_seq_one_letter_code
_entity_poly.pdbx_strand_id
1 'polypeptide(L)' 'MGNGAKAQQKRDRAGDKGPKEAKSQLKSNVSAQSVKCKTCFQTFQSTTARKLLTEHASNKHSKNFEDCFNAEDGVVKK' A
#
# COMPACT_ATOMS: atom_id res chain seq x y z
N MET A 1 -10.30 9.58 41.90
CA MET A 1 -11.56 9.07 41.30
C MET A 1 -11.60 9.53 39.84
N GLY A 2 -11.09 8.69 38.94
CA GLY A 2 -10.64 9.07 37.60
C GLY A 2 -11.68 8.89 36.50
N ASN A 3 -11.38 9.52 35.36
CA ASN A 3 -12.13 9.56 34.08
C ASN A 3 -12.38 8.18 33.40
N GLY A 4 -12.37 7.07 34.15
CA GLY A 4 -12.62 5.73 33.63
C GLY A 4 -14.07 5.54 33.15
N ALA A 5 -15.04 6.10 33.86
CA ALA A 5 -16.45 5.99 33.49
C ALA A 5 -16.77 6.73 32.17
N LYS A 6 -16.20 7.94 31.99
CA LYS A 6 -16.35 8.71 30.74
C LYS A 6 -15.64 8.01 29.56
N ALA A 7 -14.49 7.38 29.79
CA ALA A 7 -13.79 6.60 28.77
C ALA A 7 -14.57 5.33 28.39
N GLN A 8 -15.18 4.64 29.35
CA GLN A 8 -16.02 3.45 29.12
C GLN A 8 -17.23 3.80 28.24
N GLN A 9 -17.97 4.86 28.59
CA GLN A 9 -19.14 5.30 27.81
C GLN A 9 -18.77 5.78 26.40
N LYS A 10 -17.59 6.40 26.23
CA LYS A 10 -17.09 6.77 24.90
C LYS A 10 -16.74 5.55 24.04
N ARG A 11 -16.18 4.49 24.64
CA ARG A 11 -15.87 3.23 23.94
C ARG A 11 -17.14 2.49 23.54
N ASP A 12 -18.10 2.41 24.46
CA ASP A 12 -19.40 1.78 24.26
C ASP A 12 -20.20 2.46 23.12
N ARG A 13 -20.29 3.80 23.14
CA ARG A 13 -20.93 4.59 22.06
C ARG A 13 -20.14 4.58 20.74
N ALA A 14 -18.87 4.19 20.74
CA ALA A 14 -18.07 4.05 19.53
C ALA A 14 -18.26 2.68 18.86
N GLY A 15 -18.61 1.63 19.62
CA GLY A 15 -18.92 0.29 19.09
C GLY A 15 -20.29 0.20 18.43
N ASP A 16 -21.26 1.01 18.88
CA ASP A 16 -22.63 1.05 18.34
C ASP A 16 -22.72 1.74 16.96
N LYS A 17 -21.69 2.50 16.58
CA LYS A 17 -21.49 2.96 15.20
C LYS A 17 -20.84 1.81 14.45
N GLY A 18 -21.66 0.95 13.84
CA GLY A 18 -21.24 -0.18 12.99
C GLY A 18 -20.05 0.16 12.08
N PRO A 19 -19.26 -0.84 11.64
CA PRO A 19 -17.87 -0.68 11.23
C PRO A 19 -17.70 0.52 10.33
N LYS A 20 -17.23 1.64 10.90
CA LYS A 20 -16.76 2.77 10.12
C LYS A 20 -15.70 2.18 9.21
N GLU A 21 -15.91 2.25 7.90
CA GLU A 21 -14.91 1.88 6.90
C GLU A 21 -13.57 2.41 7.42
N ALA A 22 -12.70 1.49 7.80
CA ALA A 22 -11.45 1.85 8.42
C ALA A 22 -10.65 2.58 7.35
N LYS A 23 -10.74 3.92 7.30
CA LYS A 23 -9.90 4.83 6.52
C LYS A 23 -8.45 4.81 7.00
N SER A 24 -8.01 3.68 7.53
CA SER A 24 -6.64 3.47 7.94
C SER A 24 -5.81 3.50 6.68
N GLN A 25 -4.97 4.51 6.57
CA GLN A 25 -3.98 4.66 5.51
C GLN A 25 -3.22 3.35 5.28
N LEU A 26 -3.02 2.55 6.33
CA LEU A 26 -2.41 1.22 6.25
C LEU A 26 -3.16 0.27 5.30
N LYS A 27 -4.50 0.22 5.33
CA LYS A 27 -5.28 -0.64 4.43
C LYS A 27 -5.17 -0.15 2.99
N SER A 28 -5.30 1.17 2.77
CA SER A 28 -5.13 1.78 1.45
C SER A 28 -3.73 1.54 0.88
N ASN A 29 -2.70 1.61 1.71
CA ASN A 29 -1.30 1.38 1.32
C ASN A 29 -1.03 -0.08 0.96
N VAL A 30 -1.65 -1.03 1.65
CA VAL A 30 -1.57 -2.46 1.30
C VAL A 30 -2.28 -2.71 -0.04
N SER A 31 -3.48 -2.18 -0.24
CA SER A 31 -4.20 -2.28 -1.51
C SER A 31 -3.46 -1.63 -2.69
N ALA A 32 -2.64 -0.61 -2.42
CA ALA A 32 -1.84 0.04 -3.44
C ALA A 32 -0.67 -0.83 -3.94
N GLN A 33 -0.27 -1.91 -3.24
CA GLN A 33 0.82 -2.80 -3.66
C GLN A 33 0.44 -3.76 -4.79
N SER A 34 0.14 -3.22 -5.97
CA SER A 34 -0.34 -3.98 -7.13
C SER A 34 0.73 -4.31 -8.16
N VAL A 35 1.88 -3.62 -8.16
CA VAL A 35 2.98 -3.87 -9.10
C VAL A 35 3.86 -4.99 -8.53
N LYS A 36 4.23 -5.97 -9.34
CA LYS A 36 5.05 -7.11 -8.91
C LYS A 36 6.19 -7.36 -9.89
N CYS A 37 7.42 -7.46 -9.38
CA CYS A 37 8.56 -7.88 -10.20
C CYS A 37 8.43 -9.36 -10.59
N LYS A 38 8.57 -9.67 -11.88
CA LYS A 38 8.50 -11.05 -12.40
C LYS A 38 9.69 -11.91 -11.99
N THR A 39 10.83 -11.30 -11.67
CA THR A 39 12.07 -12.02 -11.35
C THR A 39 12.14 -12.40 -9.86
N CYS A 40 11.86 -11.45 -8.95
CA CYS A 40 11.96 -11.69 -7.50
C CYS A 40 10.64 -11.64 -6.74
N PHE A 41 9.51 -11.41 -7.42
CA PHE A 41 8.17 -11.33 -6.84
C PHE A 41 7.99 -10.26 -5.75
N GLN A 42 8.94 -9.33 -5.61
CA GLN A 42 8.80 -8.18 -4.74
C GLN A 42 7.62 -7.30 -5.22
N THR A 43 6.78 -6.89 -4.26
CA THR A 43 5.64 -6.00 -4.50
C THR A 43 6.04 -4.54 -4.37
N PHE A 44 5.45 -3.71 -5.21
CA PHE A 44 5.64 -2.26 -5.27
C PHE A 44 4.27 -1.58 -5.30
N GLN A 45 4.22 -0.35 -4.80
CA GLN A 45 3.01 0.46 -4.85
C GLN A 45 2.70 0.86 -6.30
N SER A 46 1.42 0.95 -6.66
CA SER A 46 0.95 1.36 -7.99
C SER A 46 1.45 2.75 -8.40
N THR A 47 1.68 3.60 -7.41
CA THR A 47 2.20 4.97 -7.57
C THR A 47 3.73 5.03 -7.71
N THR A 48 4.42 3.89 -7.68
CA THR A 48 5.88 3.85 -7.86
C THR A 48 6.24 4.32 -9.26
N ALA A 49 7.04 5.38 -9.35
CA ALA A 49 7.46 5.92 -10.64
C ALA A 49 8.32 4.90 -11.41
N ARG A 50 8.18 4.87 -12.74
CA ARG A 50 8.96 3.99 -13.63
C ARG A 50 10.47 4.05 -13.40
N LYS A 51 11.04 5.24 -13.09
CA LYS A 51 12.47 5.40 -12.76
C LYS A 51 12.91 4.42 -11.66
N LEU A 52 12.13 4.33 -10.58
CA LEU A 52 12.46 3.51 -9.42
C LEU A 52 12.38 2.00 -9.75
N LEU A 53 11.41 1.61 -10.58
CA LEU A 53 11.27 0.24 -11.05
C LEU A 53 12.41 -0.15 -12.01
N THR A 54 12.86 0.77 -12.87
CA THR A 54 14.05 0.57 -13.71
C THR A 54 15.30 0.40 -12.84
N GLU A 55 15.49 1.24 -11.82
CA GLU A 55 16.60 1.11 -10.87
C GLU A 55 16.57 -0.23 -10.13
N HIS A 56 15.39 -0.75 -9.78
CA HIS A 56 15.27 -2.10 -9.24
C HIS A 56 15.73 -3.16 -10.25
N ALA A 57 15.25 -3.10 -11.49
CA ALA A 57 15.63 -4.05 -12.53
C ALA A 57 17.15 -4.06 -12.79
N SER A 58 17.76 -2.88 -12.89
CA SER A 58 19.20 -2.74 -13.15
C SER A 58 20.08 -3.10 -11.95
N ASN A 59 19.73 -2.65 -10.74
CA ASN A 59 20.58 -2.86 -9.56
C ASN A 59 20.41 -4.23 -8.90
N LYS A 60 19.23 -4.87 -9.02
CA LYS A 60 18.97 -6.17 -8.38
C LYS A 60 19.10 -7.34 -9.34
N HIS A 61 18.77 -7.14 -10.62
CA HIS A 61 18.73 -8.22 -11.60
C HIS A 61 19.64 -8.00 -12.79
N SER A 62 20.32 -6.84 -12.88
CA SER A 62 21.13 -6.45 -14.05
C SER A 62 20.36 -6.58 -15.36
N LYS A 63 19.05 -6.33 -15.33
CA LYS A 63 18.11 -6.45 -16.45
C LYS A 63 17.50 -5.11 -16.81
N ASN A 64 16.89 -5.05 -17.99
CA ASN A 64 16.08 -3.90 -18.36
C ASN A 64 14.70 -3.96 -17.68
N PHE A 65 14.02 -2.82 -17.67
CA PHE A 65 12.69 -2.70 -17.08
C PHE A 65 11.69 -3.71 -17.66
N GLU A 66 11.72 -3.90 -18.99
CA GLU A 66 10.76 -4.75 -19.72
C GLU A 66 10.93 -6.25 -19.40
N ASP A 67 12.11 -6.66 -18.93
CA ASP A 67 12.37 -8.03 -18.51
C ASP A 67 11.85 -8.32 -17.09
N CYS A 68 11.68 -7.29 -16.26
CA CYS A 68 11.24 -7.44 -14.86
C CYS A 68 9.79 -7.03 -14.61
N PHE A 69 9.27 -6.07 -15.37
CA PHE A 69 7.95 -5.47 -15.17
C PHE A 69 7.14 -5.46 -16.48
N ASN A 70 5.87 -5.13 -16.42
CA ASN A 70 5.04 -4.90 -17.60
C ASN A 70 5.19 -3.45 -18.08
N ALA A 71 4.92 -3.19 -19.37
CA ALA A 71 4.97 -1.83 -19.94
C ALA A 71 4.02 -0.84 -19.24
N GLU A 72 2.94 -1.36 -18.65
CA GLU A 72 1.92 -0.61 -17.92
C GLU A 72 2.36 -0.21 -16.49
N ASP A 73 3.40 -0.86 -15.94
CA ASP A 73 3.82 -0.68 -14.55
C ASP A 73 4.56 0.67 -14.37
N GLY A 74 4.12 1.48 -13.41
CA GLY A 74 4.71 2.79 -13.11
C GLY A 74 4.32 3.92 -14.06
N VAL A 75 3.31 3.69 -14.91
CA VAL A 75 2.58 4.75 -15.60
C VAL A 75 1.42 5.19 -14.70
N VAL A 76 1.44 6.45 -14.26
CA VAL A 76 0.30 7.02 -13.54
C VAL A 76 -0.88 7.04 -14.51
N LYS A 77 -1.80 6.08 -14.39
CA LYS A 77 -3.08 6.09 -15.10
C LYS A 77 -3.81 7.37 -14.64
N LYS A 78 -3.86 8.36 -15.53
CA LYS A 78 -4.56 9.64 -15.31
C LYS A 78 -6.05 9.40 -15.08
#